data_AF-A0A3D5ISF7-F1
#
_entry.id   AF-A0A3D5ISF7-F1
#
_cell.length_a   1.000
_cell.length_b   1.000
_cell.length_c   1.000
_cell.angle_alpha   90.00
_cell.angle_beta   90.00
_cell.angle_gamma   90.00
#
_symmetry.space_group_name_H-M   'P 1'
#
loop_
_entity.id
_entity.type
_entity.pdbx_description
1 polymer ?
#
loop_
_entity_poly.entity_id
_entity_poly.type
_entity_poly.pdbx_seq_one_letter_code
_entity_poly.pdbx_strand_id
1 'polypeptide(L)' 'MKAETGWDMQVQNNNGVFTLTVTTDNVKDVAKIRGLGYIGVMAYGNHHQPHHWAIASGDNPHAGHNMKH' A
#
# COMPACT_ATOMS: atom_id res chain seq x y z
N MET A 1 1.16 -6.41 -0.92
CA MET A 1 0.16 -5.99 0.10
C MET A 1 -0.41 -7.14 0.91
N LYS A 2 -1.29 -8.04 0.42
CA LYS A 2 -1.82 -9.14 1.27
C LYS A 2 -0.74 -10.00 1.93
N ALA A 3 0.35 -10.29 1.20
CA ALA A 3 1.51 -11.00 1.72
C ALA A 3 2.30 -10.24 2.82
N GLU A 4 2.15 -8.91 2.91
CA GLU A 4 2.87 -8.05 3.86
C GLU A 4 2.01 -7.63 5.06
N THR A 5 0.73 -7.33 4.81
CA THR A 5 -0.17 -6.75 5.81
C THR A 5 -1.28 -7.69 6.24
N GLY A 6 -1.55 -8.74 5.45
CA GLY A 6 -2.73 -9.59 5.61
C GLY A 6 -4.04 -8.94 5.12
N TRP A 7 -3.99 -7.71 4.58
CA TRP A 7 -5.18 -7.00 4.12
C TRP A 7 -5.44 -7.24 2.65
N ASP A 8 -6.71 -7.34 2.29
CA ASP A 8 -7.16 -7.33 0.91
C ASP A 8 -7.30 -5.88 0.44
N MET A 9 -6.71 -5.57 -0.70
CA MET A 9 -6.74 -4.23 -1.28
C MET A 9 -7.17 -4.31 -2.75
N GLN A 10 -8.17 -3.50 -3.11
CA GLN A 10 -8.70 -3.43 -4.46
C GLN A 10 -8.72 -1.98 -4.93
N VAL A 11 -8.30 -1.75 -6.17
CA VAL A 11 -8.35 -0.43 -6.80
C VAL A 11 -9.34 -0.48 -7.96
N GLN A 12 -10.26 0.48 -7.98
CA GLN A 12 -11.17 0.70 -9.10
C GLN A 12 -10.85 2.03 -9.77
N ASN A 13 -10.67 2.01 -11.09
CA ASN A 13 -10.58 3.22 -11.91
C ASN A 13 -11.97 3.55 -12.45
N ASN A 14 -12.48 4.74 -12.11
CA ASN A 14 -13.69 5.31 -12.66
C ASN A 14 -13.35 6.61 -13.38
N ASN A 15 -13.08 6.52 -14.69
CA ASN A 15 -12.77 7.66 -15.55
C ASN A 15 -11.65 8.58 -15.01
N GLY A 16 -10.58 8.00 -14.48
CA GLY A 16 -9.43 8.73 -13.94
C GLY A 16 -9.54 9.07 -12.46
N VAL A 17 -10.67 8.77 -11.83
CA VAL A 17 -10.82 8.78 -10.36
C VAL A 17 -10.55 7.37 -9.85
N PHE A 18 -9.61 7.24 -8.92
CA PHE A 18 -9.23 5.96 -8.35
C PHE A 18 -9.81 5.80 -6.95
N THR A 19 -10.56 4.71 -6.75
CA THR A 19 -11.06 4.30 -5.43
C THR A 19 -10.23 3.14 -4.92
N LEU A 20 -9.64 3.29 -3.74
CA LEU A 20 -8.95 2.22 -3.02
C LEU A 20 -9.87 1.66 -1.93
N THR A 21 -10.16 0.36 -1.98
CA THR A 21 -10.88 -0.38 -0.96
C THR A 21 -9.90 -1.27 -0.21
N VAL A 22 -9.88 -1.17 1.12
CA VAL A 22 -9.05 -2.01 2.00
C VAL A 22 -9.95 -2.77 2.97
N THR A 23 -9.84 -4.09 2.98
CA THR A 23 -10.60 -4.99 3.83
C THR A 23 -9.69 -5.95 4.59
N THR A 24 -10.21 -6.49 5.68
CA THR A 24 -9.52 -7.47 6.53
C THR A 24 -10.55 -8.33 7.24
N ASP A 25 -10.26 -9.63 7.35
CA ASP A 25 -11.05 -10.55 8.18
C ASP A 25 -10.64 -10.46 9.67
N ASN A 26 -9.53 -9.78 9.97
CA ASN A 26 -9.06 -9.57 11.32
C ASN A 26 -9.67 -8.29 11.93
N VAL A 27 -10.66 -8.47 12.81
CA VAL A 27 -11.34 -7.38 13.53
C VAL A 27 -10.36 -6.41 14.23
N LYS A 28 -9.21 -6.90 14.72
CA LYS A 28 -8.22 -6.05 15.40
C LYS A 28 -7.59 -5.02 14.47
N ASP A 29 -7.54 -5.30 13.17
CA ASP A 29 -6.94 -4.41 12.18
C ASP A 29 -7.90 -3.33 11.68
N VAL A 30 -9.21 -3.45 11.93
CA VAL A 30 -10.21 -2.47 11.48
C VAL A 30 -9.94 -1.08 12.04
N ALA A 31 -9.66 -0.99 13.35
CA ALA A 31 -9.30 0.27 13.99
C ALA A 31 -7.99 0.86 13.45
N LYS A 32 -7.03 -0.02 13.11
CA LYS A 32 -5.73 0.37 12.55
C LYS A 32 -5.86 0.92 11.14
N ILE A 33 -6.59 0.23 10.25
CA ILE A 33 -6.87 0.70 8.88
C ILE A 33 -7.55 2.08 8.93
N ARG A 34 -8.55 2.25 9.81
CA ARG A 34 -9.23 3.54 9.99
C ARG A 34 -8.30 4.64 10.50
N GLY A 35 -7.49 4.34 11.52
CA GLY A 35 -6.56 5.30 12.11
C GLY A 35 -5.44 5.73 11.18
N LEU A 36 -4.97 4.85 10.29
CA LEU A 36 -3.99 5.18 9.26
C LEU A 36 -4.54 6.16 8.22
N GLY A 37 -5.84 6.05 7.90
CA GLY A 37 -6.45 6.80 6.80
C GLY A 37 -5.76 6.52 5.47
N TYR A 38 -6.03 7.33 4.46
CA TYR A 38 -5.48 7.11 3.11
C TYR A 38 -3.94 7.17 3.08
N ILE A 39 -3.36 8.25 3.63
CA ILE A 39 -1.90 8.47 3.59
C ILE A 39 -1.17 7.36 4.39
N GLY A 40 -1.69 7.01 5.56
CA GLY A 40 -1.10 5.95 6.37
C GLY A 40 -1.20 4.60 5.69
N VAL A 41 -2.33 4.27 5.04
CA VAL A 41 -2.48 3.03 4.26
C VAL A 41 -1.47 2.97 3.11
N MET A 42 -1.23 4.08 2.40
CA MET A 42 -0.25 4.15 1.32
C MET A 42 1.20 4.01 1.80
N ALA A 43 1.48 4.42 3.04
CA ALA A 43 2.82 4.35 3.64
C ALA A 43 3.05 3.07 4.48
N TYR A 44 2.01 2.27 4.72
CA TYR A 44 2.07 1.11 5.62
C TYR A 44 2.49 -0.16 4.88
N GLY A 45 3.67 -0.69 5.23
CA GLY A 45 4.23 -1.92 4.67
C GLY A 45 5.72 -1.77 4.33
N ASN A 46 6.43 -2.90 4.34
CA ASN A 46 7.90 -2.92 4.21
C ASN A 46 8.36 -2.71 2.75
N HIS A 47 7.45 -2.82 1.78
CA HIS A 47 7.71 -2.56 0.36
C HIS A 47 7.70 -1.06 -0.01
N HIS A 48 7.03 -0.22 0.79
CA HIS A 48 6.91 1.22 0.52
C HIS A 48 8.01 2.05 1.18
N GLN A 49 8.65 1.57 2.25
CA GLN A 49 9.75 2.30 2.89
C GLN A 49 10.98 2.47 1.98
N PRO A 50 11.50 1.43 1.30
CA PRO A 50 12.58 1.60 0.33
C PRO A 50 12.18 2.51 -0.83
N HIS A 51 10.92 2.44 -1.25
CA HIS A 51 10.36 3.28 -2.31
C HIS A 51 10.30 4.77 -1.91
N HIS A 52 9.78 5.09 -0.71
CA HIS A 52 9.76 6.46 -0.18
C HIS A 52 11.16 6.98 0.13
N TRP A 53 12.05 6.13 0.65
CA TRP A 53 13.45 6.47 0.87
C TRP A 53 14.14 6.85 -0.44
N ALA A 54 13.98 6.02 -1.48
CA ALA A 54 14.55 6.28 -2.80
C ALA A 54 14.02 7.58 -3.44
N ILE A 55 12.72 7.91 -3.28
CA ILE A 55 12.18 9.21 -3.73
C ILE A 55 12.82 10.38 -2.98
N ALA A 56 13.03 10.25 -1.67
CA ALA A 56 13.63 11.30 -0.85
C ALA A 56 15.15 11.45 -1.07
N SER A 57 15.85 10.36 -1.40
CA SER A 57 17.29 10.33 -1.67
C SER A 57 17.66 10.56 -3.13
N GLY A 58 16.69 10.48 -4.06
CA GLY A 58 16.92 10.61 -5.50
C GLY A 58 17.32 9.30 -6.20
N ASP A 59 17.15 8.15 -5.54
CA ASP A 59 17.44 6.83 -6.07
C ASP A 59 16.25 6.23 -6.85
N ASN A 60 16.50 5.17 -7.64
CA ASN A 60 15.45 4.47 -8.39
C ASN A 60 14.57 3.65 -7.43
N PRO A 61 13.28 3.99 -7.23
CA PRO A 61 12.43 3.37 -6.23
C PRO A 61 11.92 1.98 -6.64
N HIS A 62 12.22 1.53 -7.87
CA HIS A 62 11.82 0.24 -8.42
C HIS A 62 12.99 -0.68 -8.78
N ALA A 63 14.22 -0.35 -8.38
CA ALA A 63 15.41 -1.15 -8.74
C ALA A 63 15.35 -2.63 -8.27
N GLY A 64 14.51 -2.97 -7.29
CA GLY A 64 14.34 -4.33 -6.77
C GLY A 64 13.07 -5.08 -7.19
N HIS A 65 12.17 -4.48 -7.98
CA HIS A 65 10.91 -5.14 -8.36
C HIS A 65 11.11 -6.06 -9.57
N ASN A 66 11.47 -7.33 -9.34
CA ASN A 66 11.35 -8.36 -10.38
C ASN A 66 9.88 -8.73 -10.58
N MET A 67 9.22 -8.08 -11.54
CA MET A 67 7.87 -8.40 -11.99
C MET A 67 7.87 -9.81 -12.60
N LYS A 68 7.51 -10.84 -11.82
CA LYS A 68 7.10 -12.13 -12.38
C LYS A 68 5.62 -12.00 -12.74
N HIS A 69 5.35 -11.92 -14.03
CA HIS A 69 4.01 -12.05 -14.62
C HIS A 69 3.43 -13.44 -14.34
#